data_AF-A0A8J5I5N0-F1
#
_entry.id   AF-A0A8J5I5N0-F1
#
_cell.length_a   1.000
_cell.length_b   1.000
_cell.length_c   1.000
_cell.angle_alpha   90.00
_cell.angle_beta   90.00
_cell.angle_gamma   90.00
#
_symmetry.space_group_name_H-M   'P 1'
#
loop_
_entity.id
_entity.type
_entity.pdbx_description
1 polymer ?
#
loop_
_entity_poly.entity_id
_entity_poly.type
_entity_poly.pdbx_seq_one_letter_code
_entity_poly.pdbx_strand_id
1 'polypeptide(L)'
;MEADRYDFRIQEVCAATCADPAFPAVEISSTDGRTRIAAVGSGIAMGNPAAAAITHVLNGKQEFPSAVGVDDLMLLSLGTTISAADPIRPSICRLSYEI
;
A
#
# COMPACT_ATOMS: atom_id res chain seq x y z
N MET A 1 5.29 20.47 8.23
CA MET A 1 3.96 20.89 7.74
C MET A 1 3.80 20.32 6.34
N GLU A 2 3.69 18.99 6.26
CA GLU A 2 3.41 18.23 5.03
C GLU A 2 2.12 17.42 5.21
N ALA A 3 1.88 16.89 6.43
CA ALA A 3 0.64 16.23 6.82
C ALA A 3 -0.62 17.05 6.49
N ASP A 4 -0.64 18.34 6.83
CA ASP A 4 -1.79 19.22 6.55
C ASP A 4 -2.14 19.31 5.06
N ARG A 5 -1.16 19.13 4.16
CA ARG A 5 -1.37 19.28 2.71
C ARG A 5 -1.92 18.01 2.05
N TYR A 6 -1.74 16.86 2.68
CA TYR A 6 -2.18 15.55 2.19
C TYR A 6 -3.21 14.91 3.14
N ASP A 7 -3.99 15.75 3.82
CA ASP A 7 -5.07 15.32 4.71
C ASP A 7 -6.37 15.04 3.92
N PHE A 8 -6.51 13.84 3.37
CA PHE A 8 -7.69 13.40 2.62
C PHE A 8 -8.68 12.65 3.52
N ARG A 9 -9.96 12.59 3.10
CA ARG A 9 -10.92 11.69 3.76
C ARG A 9 -10.50 10.24 3.57
N ILE A 10 -10.39 9.50 4.68
CA ILE A 10 -10.04 8.05 4.65
C ILE A 10 -10.96 7.26 3.70
N GLN A 11 -12.25 7.58 3.66
CA GLN A 11 -13.18 6.93 2.74
C GLN A 11 -12.78 7.10 1.27
N GLU A 12 -12.35 8.30 0.87
CA GLU A 12 -11.92 8.60 -0.51
C GLU A 12 -10.60 7.92 -0.83
N VAL A 13 -9.64 7.92 0.12
CA VAL A 13 -8.35 7.22 -0.04
C VAL A 13 -8.55 5.71 -0.20
N CYS A 14 -9.43 5.11 0.61
CA CYS A 14 -9.76 3.69 0.49
C CYS A 14 -10.42 3.39 -0.87
N ALA A 15 -11.40 4.19 -1.28
CA ALA A 15 -12.07 4.01 -2.57
C ALA A 15 -11.09 4.13 -3.75
N ALA A 16 -10.19 5.11 -3.71
CA ALA A 16 -9.15 5.30 -4.72
C ALA A 16 -8.15 4.14 -4.76
N THR A 17 -7.73 3.62 -3.60
CA THR A 17 -6.80 2.48 -3.50
C THR A 17 -7.43 1.19 -4.05
N CYS A 18 -8.73 1.00 -3.81
CA CYS A 18 -9.49 -0.15 -4.30
C CYS A 18 -10.06 0.03 -5.72
N ALA A 19 -9.78 1.14 -6.40
CA ALA A 19 -10.30 1.39 -7.74
C ALA A 19 -9.83 0.30 -8.71
N ASP A 20 -10.76 -0.22 -9.51
CA ASP A 20 -10.46 -1.26 -10.48
C ASP A 20 -9.56 -0.67 -11.60
N PRO A 21 -8.43 -1.34 -11.92
CA PRO A 21 -7.49 -0.90 -12.95
C PRO A 21 -8.08 -0.71 -14.35
N ALA A 22 -9.23 -1.32 -14.63
CA ALA A 22 -9.95 -1.19 -15.91
C ALA A 22 -10.70 0.15 -16.04
N PHE A 23 -10.80 0.94 -14.97
CA PHE A 23 -11.52 2.21 -14.94
C PHE A 23 -10.54 3.41 -14.89
N PRO A 24 -10.98 4.61 -15.31
CA PRO A 24 -10.15 5.81 -15.25
C PRO A 24 -9.81 6.22 -13.81
N ALA A 25 -8.77 7.04 -13.67
CA ALA A 25 -8.33 7.57 -12.38
C ALA A 25 -9.46 8.27 -11.61
N VAL A 26 -9.48 8.08 -10.30
CA VAL A 26 -10.43 8.70 -9.36
C VAL A 26 -9.83 10.00 -8.84
N GLU A 27 -10.55 11.10 -9.02
CA GLU A 27 -10.15 12.40 -8.48
C GLU A 27 -10.53 12.53 -7.00
N ILE A 28 -9.54 12.79 -6.14
CA ILE A 28 -9.73 13.04 -4.71
C ILE A 28 -9.12 14.40 -4.31
N SER A 29 -9.68 15.03 -3.28
CA SER A 29 -9.23 16.35 -2.79
C SER A 29 -8.96 16.33 -1.29
N SER A 30 -7.91 17.04 -0.86
CA SER A 30 -7.60 17.24 0.56
C SER A 30 -8.78 17.93 1.25
N THR A 31 -8.91 17.72 2.56
CA THR A 31 -10.00 18.25 3.39
C THR A 31 -10.06 19.78 3.37
N ASP A 32 -8.92 20.44 3.16
CA ASP A 32 -8.80 21.88 2.98
C ASP A 32 -9.01 22.37 1.53
N GLY A 33 -9.20 21.44 0.59
CA GLY A 33 -9.38 21.69 -0.84
C GLY A 33 -8.12 22.17 -1.59
N ARG A 34 -6.95 22.24 -0.95
CA ARG A 34 -5.73 22.83 -1.54
C ARG A 34 -4.92 21.85 -2.40
N THR A 35 -5.14 20.56 -2.21
CA THR A 35 -4.48 19.50 -2.97
C THR A 35 -5.52 18.65 -3.65
N ARG A 36 -5.32 18.37 -4.93
CA ARG A 36 -6.18 17.50 -5.73
C ARG A 36 -5.31 16.49 -6.47
N ILE A 37 -5.74 15.23 -6.50
CA ILE A 37 -4.96 14.10 -7.02
C ILE A 37 -5.86 13.22 -7.88
N ALA A 38 -5.41 12.92 -9.09
CA ALA A 38 -5.93 11.83 -9.91
C ALA A 38 -5.29 10.51 -9.47
N ALA A 39 -6.01 9.72 -8.67
CA ALA A 39 -5.53 8.48 -8.08
C ALA A 39 -5.89 7.25 -8.92
N VAL A 40 -4.99 6.28 -8.97
CA VAL A 40 -5.23 4.96 -9.58
C VAL A 40 -5.18 3.88 -8.50
N GLY A 41 -5.88 2.77 -8.73
CA GLY A 41 -5.90 1.66 -7.78
C GLY A 41 -4.52 1.06 -7.52
N SER A 42 -4.34 0.47 -6.33
CA SER A 42 -3.07 -0.14 -5.93
C SER A 42 -2.63 -1.27 -6.85
N GLY A 43 -3.57 -1.95 -7.54
CA GLY A 43 -3.24 -2.98 -8.53
C GLY A 43 -2.36 -2.48 -9.69
N ILE A 44 -2.44 -1.19 -10.04
CA ILE A 44 -1.56 -0.56 -11.04
C ILE A 44 -0.27 -0.05 -10.40
N ALA A 45 -0.34 0.53 -9.20
CA ALA A 45 0.79 1.19 -8.57
C ALA A 45 1.74 0.22 -7.85
N MET A 46 1.19 -0.66 -7.00
CA MET A 46 1.93 -1.57 -6.13
C MET A 46 1.07 -2.77 -5.72
N GLY A 47 1.33 -3.94 -6.31
CA GLY A 47 0.59 -5.18 -6.00
C GLY A 47 0.78 -5.69 -4.57
N ASN A 48 1.91 -5.37 -3.91
CA ASN A 48 2.15 -5.65 -2.50
C ASN A 48 2.78 -4.41 -1.81
N PRO A 49 2.07 -3.75 -0.88
CA PRO A 49 2.56 -2.54 -0.23
C PRO A 49 3.69 -2.76 0.80
N ALA A 50 4.05 -4.02 1.12
CA ALA A 50 5.06 -4.32 2.13
C ALA A 50 6.42 -3.62 1.86
N ALA A 51 6.86 -3.58 0.60
CA ALA A 51 8.12 -2.91 0.25
C ALA A 51 8.09 -1.40 0.49
N ALA A 52 6.97 -0.73 0.17
CA ALA A 52 6.79 0.68 0.49
C ALA A 52 6.72 0.91 2.00
N ALA A 53 6.07 0.03 2.76
CA ALA A 53 6.00 0.13 4.21
C ALA A 53 7.39 0.02 4.87
N ILE A 54 8.21 -0.95 4.46
CA ILE A 54 9.61 -1.07 4.96
C ILE A 54 10.41 0.18 4.62
N THR A 55 10.31 0.65 3.38
CA THR A 55 10.99 1.86 2.92
C THR A 55 10.54 3.09 3.72
N HIS A 56 9.25 3.19 4.02
CA HIS A 56 8.69 4.28 4.82
C HIS A 56 9.24 4.25 6.25
N VAL A 57 9.24 3.08 6.90
CA VAL A 57 9.78 2.93 8.27
C VAL A 57 11.27 3.23 8.32
N LEU A 58 12.06 2.69 7.39
CA LEU A 58 13.52 2.88 7.40
C LEU A 58 13.95 4.33 7.12
N ASN A 59 13.18 5.08 6.33
CA ASN A 59 13.50 6.48 6.01
C ASN A 59 12.81 7.49 6.94
N GLY A 60 11.71 7.11 7.59
CA GLY A 60 10.93 7.95 8.50
C GLY A 60 11.54 8.08 9.89
N LYS A 61 12.80 8.54 10.02
CA LYS A 61 13.51 8.57 11.32
C LYS A 61 12.86 9.47 12.39
N GLN A 62 12.01 10.41 11.97
CA GLN A 62 11.22 11.21 12.92
C GLN A 62 10.21 10.33 13.68
N GLU A 63 9.55 9.41 12.99
CA GLU A 63 8.52 8.52 13.53
C GLU A 63 9.11 7.20 14.03
N PHE A 64 10.21 6.75 13.41
CA PHE A 64 10.86 5.46 13.66
C PHE A 64 12.37 5.63 13.93
N PRO A 65 12.78 6.32 15.02
CA PRO A 65 14.19 6.59 15.29
C PRO A 65 15.01 5.31 15.59
N SER A 66 14.35 4.25 16.09
CA SER A 66 15.00 2.99 16.47
C SER A 66 15.11 1.97 15.34
N ALA A 67 14.40 2.15 14.23
CA ALA A 67 14.50 1.25 13.07
C ALA A 67 15.71 1.66 12.24
N VAL A 68 16.92 1.21 12.59
CA VAL A 68 18.17 1.66 11.95
C VAL A 68 18.40 0.91 10.65
N GLY A 69 18.25 -0.42 10.68
CA GLY A 69 18.38 -1.31 9.53
C GLY A 69 17.26 -2.35 9.48
N VAL A 70 17.29 -3.23 8.48
CA VAL A 70 16.27 -4.28 8.30
C VAL A 70 16.23 -5.30 9.44
N ASP A 71 17.36 -5.49 10.13
CA ASP A 71 17.49 -6.39 11.28
C ASP A 71 16.64 -5.93 12.49
N ASP A 72 16.21 -4.66 12.50
CA ASP A 72 15.38 -4.08 13.55
C ASP A 72 13.86 -4.21 13.26
N LEU A 73 13.46 -4.85 12.16
CA LEU A 73 12.06 -4.96 11.74
C LEU A 73 11.56 -6.41 11.74
N MET A 74 10.33 -6.59 12.22
CA MET A 74 9.55 -7.80 11.98
C MET A 74 8.52 -7.53 10.88
N LEU A 75 8.54 -8.32 9.81
CA LEU A 75 7.63 -8.15 8.67
C LEU A 75 6.65 -9.32 8.54
N LEU A 76 5.36 -9.00 8.49
CA LEU A 76 4.31 -9.92 8.05
C LEU A 76 3.63 -9.35 6.81
N SER A 77 3.83 -10.01 5.66
CA SER A 77 3.20 -9.61 4.40
C SER A 77 2.10 -10.60 4.04
N LEU A 78 0.87 -10.10 3.87
CA LEU A 78 -0.29 -10.90 3.46
C LEU A 78 -0.63 -10.61 1.99
N GLY A 79 -0.50 -11.63 1.15
CA GLY A 79 -0.90 -11.55 -0.26
C GLY A 79 -2.30 -12.09 -0.49
N THR A 80 -3.02 -11.51 -1.45
CA THR A 80 -4.24 -12.09 -2.01
C THR A 80 -3.88 -12.92 -3.23
N THR A 81 -4.41 -14.14 -3.35
CA THR A 81 -4.19 -14.97 -4.54
C THR A 81 -4.86 -14.34 -5.76
N ILE A 82 -4.07 -13.91 -6.76
CA ILE A 82 -4.57 -13.79 -8.13
C ILE A 82 -4.71 -15.22 -8.66
N SER A 83 -5.91 -15.78 -8.56
CA SER A 83 -6.22 -17.03 -9.26
C SER A 83 -6.28 -16.71 -10.74
N ALA A 84 -5.15 -16.83 -11.44
CA ALA A 84 -5.22 -17.40 -12.77
C ALA A 84 -5.71 -18.82 -12.53
N ALA A 85 -7.01 -19.05 -12.74
CA ALA A 85 -7.60 -20.36 -12.59
C ALA A 85 -6.94 -21.29 -13.61
N ASP A 86 -5.86 -21.98 -13.21
CA ASP A 86 -5.53 -23.28 -13.75
C ASP A 86 -6.38 -24.29 -12.97
N PRO A 87 -7.43 -24.88 -13.57
CA PRO A 87 -8.42 -25.67 -12.85
C PRO A 87 -7.90 -27.02 -12.29
N ILE A 88 -6.60 -27.31 -12.38
CA ILE A 88 -6.05 -28.66 -12.13
C ILE A 88 -5.05 -28.74 -10.97
N ARG A 89 -4.62 -27.63 -10.35
CA ARG A 89 -3.65 -27.73 -9.23
C ARG A 89 -4.03 -26.86 -8.03
N PRO A 90 -4.32 -27.46 -6.85
CA PRO A 90 -4.38 -26.69 -5.62
C PRO A 90 -2.95 -26.24 -5.27
N SER A 91 -2.66 -24.97 -5.54
CA SER A 91 -1.42 -24.32 -5.10
C SER A 91 -1.50 -24.07 -3.59
N ILE A 92 -0.87 -24.95 -2.81
CA ILE A 92 -0.65 -24.73 -1.38
C ILE A 92 0.32 -23.55 -1.26
N CYS A 93 -0.18 -22.39 -0.84
CA CYS A 93 0.66 -21.24 -0.50
C CYS A 93 1.49 -21.58 0.74
N ARG A 94 2.75 -21.93 0.51
CA ARG A 94 3.76 -22.06 1.55
C ARG A 94 3.90 -20.69 2.25
N LEU A 95 3.48 -20.63 3.50
CA LEU A 95 3.77 -19.52 4.40
C LEU A 95 5.27 -19.59 4.70
N SER A 96 6.08 -18.87 3.92
CA SER A 96 7.51 -18.74 4.24
C SER A 96 7.63 -17.82 5.45
N TYR A 97 7.67 -18.41 6.64
CA TYR A 97 8.29 -17.82 7.82
C TYR A 97 9.80 -17.99 7.63
N GLU A 98 10.52 -16.89 7.43
CA GLU A 98 11.95 -16.85 7.78
C GLU A 98 12.08 -15.96 9.02
N ILE A 99 12.76 -16.53 10.02
CA ILE A 99 13.22 -15.86 11.25
C ILE A 99 14.57 -15.23 10.91
#